data_AF-A0A5J4RK56-F1
#
_entry.id   AF-A0A5J4RK56-F1
#
_cell.length_a   1.000
_cell.length_b   1.000
_cell.length_c   1.000
_cell.angle_alpha   90.00
_cell.angle_beta   90.00
_cell.angle_gamma   90.00
#
_symmetry.space_group_name_H-M   'P 1'
#
loop_
_entity.id
_entity.type
_entity.pdbx_description
1 polymer ?
#
loop_
_entity_poly.entity_id
_entity_poly.type
_entity_poly.pdbx_seq_one_letter_code
_entity_poly.pdbx_strand_id
1 'polypeptide(L)'
;MGLWSGGNNYLDLAGTAPYQLPNPDLKWETTRQWNIGIESGFFDNKLKIQLNYYNKYTTDLLLRVPVPVKTGFSSTFGNIGEMSNKGFEFEIFSENIKTKTFSWNSSLNLFKNVNKIEKLPASFTQYNRDWVRLEESYPMYSFWLYKQLYVNPQTGNAVYDDSRTQDRIITTDDRQIVGDVWPKLTGGLQNTLRYKGFELSFLFFFSYGNDVFNMNRYFQEHAGNRGTQWSLLASMLDR
;
A
#
# COMPACT_ATOMS: atom_id res chain seq x y z
N MET A 1 28.43 -1.26 2.21
CA MET A 1 29.46 -0.27 1.78
C MET A 1 29.05 1.12 2.24
N GLY A 2 29.98 1.89 2.80
CA GLY A 2 29.75 3.32 3.06
C GLY A 2 29.95 4.10 1.76
N LEU A 3 29.07 5.06 1.47
CA LEU A 3 29.17 5.89 0.28
C LEU A 3 29.66 7.28 0.65
N TRP A 4 30.41 7.90 -0.26
CA TRP A 4 30.89 9.27 -0.14
C TRP A 4 30.37 10.08 -1.31
N SER A 5 30.06 11.36 -1.07
CA SER A 5 29.71 12.31 -2.13
C SER A 5 30.71 13.47 -2.17
N GLY A 6 31.03 13.91 -3.39
CA GLY A 6 31.76 15.16 -3.62
C GLY A 6 30.82 16.36 -3.71
N GLY A 7 31.38 17.57 -3.67
CA GLY A 7 30.61 18.82 -3.78
C GLY A 7 30.03 19.34 -2.46
N ASN A 8 30.46 18.79 -1.34
CA ASN A 8 30.13 19.34 -0.02
C ASN A 8 31.02 20.55 0.27
N ASN A 9 30.46 21.65 0.78
CA ASN A 9 31.25 22.82 1.15
C ASN A 9 32.01 22.54 2.45
N TYR A 10 33.32 22.74 2.43
CA TYR A 10 34.17 22.77 3.62
C TYR A 10 34.96 24.08 3.62
N LEU A 11 34.44 25.09 4.33
CA LEU A 11 35.04 26.43 4.38
C LEU A 11 35.26 27.04 2.98
N ASP A 12 34.22 26.98 2.14
CA ASP A 12 34.25 27.47 0.76
C ASP A 12 35.20 26.74 -0.19
N LEU A 13 35.74 25.60 0.25
CA LEU A 13 36.45 24.65 -0.60
C LEU A 13 35.56 23.46 -0.93
N ALA A 14 35.76 22.92 -2.13
CA ALA A 14 35.12 21.67 -2.52
C ALA A 14 35.65 20.52 -1.65
N GLY A 15 34.74 19.83 -0.96
CA GLY A 15 35.03 18.72 -0.07
C GLY A 15 34.27 17.45 -0.43
N THR A 16 34.69 16.36 0.19
CA THR A 16 33.94 15.10 0.21
C THR A 16 33.37 14.89 1.60
N ALA A 17 32.15 14.34 1.68
CA ALA A 17 31.53 13.98 2.93
C ALA A 17 30.89 12.58 2.82
N PRO A 18 30.80 11.83 3.93
CA PRO A 18 30.12 10.55 3.91
C PRO A 18 28.63 10.76 3.66
N TYR A 19 28.11 10.09 2.62
CA TYR A 19 26.72 10.17 2.18
C TYR A 19 25.86 9.06 2.81
N GLN A 20 26.45 7.89 3.07
CA GLN A 20 25.75 6.72 3.60
C GLN A 20 26.57 5.99 4.65
N LEU A 21 25.92 5.66 5.77
CA LEU A 21 26.48 4.76 6.79
C LEU A 21 26.77 3.37 6.20
N PRO A 22 27.98 2.83 6.38
CA PRO A 22 28.25 1.45 6.04
C PRO A 22 27.44 0.52 6.94
N ASN A 23 26.81 -0.49 6.34
CA ASN A 23 26.31 -1.66 7.03
C ASN A 23 26.94 -2.91 6.37
N PRO A 24 27.96 -3.54 6.99
CA PRO A 24 28.60 -4.73 6.44
C PRO A 24 27.77 -6.01 6.61
N ASP A 25 26.79 -6.00 7.51
CA ASP A 25 25.93 -7.16 7.82
C ASP A 25 24.73 -7.28 6.86
N LEU A 26 24.68 -6.43 5.82
CA LEU A 26 23.64 -6.48 4.82
C LEU A 26 23.67 -7.81 4.07
N LYS A 27 22.50 -8.43 4.00
CA LYS A 27 22.24 -9.67 3.29
C LYS A 27 20.98 -9.57 2.46
N TRP A 28 20.77 -10.56 1.62
CA TRP A 28 19.54 -10.68 0.83
C TRP A 28 18.34 -10.95 1.74
N GLU A 29 17.20 -10.34 1.40
CA GLU A 29 15.91 -10.74 1.95
C GLU A 29 15.63 -12.20 1.58
N THR A 30 15.17 -13.01 2.53
CA THR A 30 14.86 -14.41 2.29
C THR A 30 13.36 -14.63 2.35
N THR A 31 12.79 -15.22 1.30
CA THR A 31 11.36 -15.54 1.26
C THR A 31 11.16 -17.04 1.26
N ARG A 32 10.37 -17.54 2.21
CA ARG A 32 9.77 -18.88 2.14
C ARG A 32 8.33 -18.75 1.65
N GLN A 33 7.94 -19.60 0.71
CA GLN A 33 6.59 -19.60 0.17
C GLN A 33 6.11 -21.03 -0.02
N TRP A 34 4.84 -21.25 0.28
CA TRP A 34 4.12 -22.45 -0.13
C TRP A 34 2.78 -22.06 -0.74
N ASN A 35 2.30 -22.89 -1.66
CA ASN A 35 1.04 -22.70 -2.36
C ASN A 35 0.28 -24.03 -2.37
N ILE A 36 -1.04 -23.98 -2.26
CA ILE A 36 -1.94 -25.11 -2.47
C ILE A 36 -2.96 -24.67 -3.51
N GLY A 37 -3.10 -25.46 -4.57
CA GLY A 37 -4.02 -25.19 -5.66
C GLY A 37 -4.97 -26.36 -5.89
N ILE A 38 -6.22 -26.04 -6.21
CA ILE A 38 -7.21 -26.99 -6.72
C ILE A 38 -7.66 -26.49 -8.07
N GLU A 39 -7.61 -27.37 -9.07
CA GLU A 39 -8.16 -27.12 -10.40
C GLU A 39 -9.25 -28.15 -10.68
N SER A 40 -10.33 -27.73 -11.31
CA SER A 40 -11.43 -28.61 -11.68
C SER A 40 -12.05 -28.18 -13.00
N GLY A 41 -12.27 -29.17 -13.87
CA GLY A 41 -12.92 -29.03 -15.17
C GLY A 41 -14.26 -29.75 -15.18
N PHE A 42 -15.29 -29.09 -15.67
CA PHE A 42 -16.65 -29.61 -15.78
C PHE A 42 -17.17 -29.48 -17.22
N PHE A 43 -18.14 -30.33 -17.59
CA PHE A 43 -18.85 -30.27 -18.88
C PHE A 43 -17.91 -30.30 -20.08
N ASP A 44 -17.04 -31.30 -20.17
CA ASP A 44 -15.99 -31.40 -21.19
C ASP A 44 -15.04 -30.18 -21.19
N ASN A 45 -14.68 -29.72 -19.99
CA ASN A 45 -13.83 -28.55 -19.75
C ASN A 45 -14.40 -27.21 -20.24
N LYS A 46 -15.72 -27.11 -20.44
CA LYS A 46 -16.39 -25.83 -20.73
C LYS A 46 -16.40 -24.89 -19.53
N LEU A 47 -16.45 -25.43 -18.31
CA LEU A 47 -16.28 -24.65 -17.10
C LEU A 47 -15.01 -25.12 -16.41
N LYS A 48 -14.04 -24.22 -16.22
CA LYS A 48 -12.82 -24.47 -15.46
C LYS A 48 -12.79 -23.54 -14.27
N ILE A 49 -12.49 -24.10 -13.11
CA ILE A 49 -12.37 -23.36 -11.86
C ILE A 49 -10.99 -23.68 -11.29
N GLN A 50 -10.24 -22.64 -10.96
CA GLN A 50 -8.98 -22.74 -10.25
C GLN A 50 -9.05 -21.91 -8.97
N LEU A 51 -8.68 -22.53 -7.86
CA LEU A 51 -8.52 -21.85 -6.58
C LEU A 51 -7.10 -22.12 -6.09
N ASN A 52 -6.31 -21.06 -5.91
CA ASN A 52 -5.01 -21.14 -5.27
C ASN A 52 -5.03 -20.37 -3.95
N TYR A 53 -4.43 -20.96 -2.93
CA TYR A 53 -4.05 -20.27 -1.71
C TYR A 53 -2.53 -20.22 -1.62
N TYR A 54 -2.00 -19.05 -1.27
CA TYR A 54 -0.58 -18.89 -1.03
C TYR A 54 -0.31 -18.30 0.35
N ASN A 55 0.85 -18.66 0.89
CA ASN A 55 1.41 -18.04 2.07
C ASN A 55 2.90 -17.81 1.84
N LYS A 56 3.25 -16.54 1.76
CA LYS A 56 4.61 -16.03 1.57
C LYS A 56 5.05 -15.38 2.87
N TYR A 57 6.24 -15.73 3.34
CA TYR A 57 6.84 -15.17 4.54
C TYR A 57 8.26 -14.74 4.23
N THR A 58 8.54 -13.45 4.38
CA THR A 58 9.83 -12.85 4.07
C THR A 58 10.52 -12.42 5.36
N THR A 59 11.73 -12.91 5.58
CA THR A 59 12.62 -12.54 6.68
C THR A 59 13.72 -11.62 6.18
N ASP A 60 14.36 -10.92 7.11
CA ASP A 60 15.50 -10.05 6.83
C ASP A 60 15.15 -8.89 5.88
N LEU A 61 13.96 -8.28 6.07
CA LEU A 61 13.51 -7.18 5.24
C LEU A 61 14.52 -6.05 5.17
N LEU A 62 14.87 -5.62 3.96
CA LEU A 62 15.84 -4.56 3.72
C LEU A 62 15.13 -3.21 3.81
N LEU A 63 15.09 -2.67 5.03
CA LEU A 63 14.42 -1.41 5.30
C LEU A 63 15.43 -0.28 5.50
N ARG A 64 15.05 0.91 5.06
CA ARG A 64 15.73 2.15 5.47
C ARG A 64 15.16 2.59 6.81
N VAL A 65 15.91 2.35 7.88
CA VAL A 65 15.50 2.66 9.26
C VAL A 65 16.12 3.97 9.73
N PRO A 66 15.42 4.76 10.55
CA PRO A 66 16.00 5.96 11.15
C PRO A 66 17.12 5.59 12.13
N VAL A 67 18.15 6.43 12.20
CA VAL A 67 19.24 6.31 13.18
C VAL A 67 19.36 7.61 14.00
N PRO A 68 19.94 7.56 15.22
CA PRO A 68 20.13 8.77 16.00
C PRO A 68 20.93 9.83 15.24
N VAL A 69 20.40 11.07 15.17
CA VAL A 69 21.02 12.19 14.43
C VAL A 69 22.44 12.55 14.90
N LYS A 70 22.78 12.21 16.15
CA LYS A 70 24.15 12.34 16.70
C LYS A 70 25.20 11.56 15.91
N THR A 71 24.80 10.59 15.10
CA THR A 71 25.69 9.86 14.19
C THR A 71 26.13 10.68 12.98
N GLY A 72 25.48 11.82 12.71
CA GLY A 72 25.67 12.61 11.49
C GLY A 72 24.80 12.16 10.32
N PHE A 73 23.93 11.17 10.53
CA PHE A 73 23.03 10.62 9.51
C PHE A 73 21.59 10.55 10.02
N SER A 74 20.63 10.49 9.10
CA SER A 74 19.20 10.38 9.41
C SER A 74 18.66 8.95 9.30
N SER A 75 19.30 8.09 8.50
CA SER A 75 18.89 6.70 8.31
C SER A 75 20.04 5.80 7.85
N THR A 76 19.86 4.48 8.01
CA THR A 76 20.71 3.46 7.40
C THR A 76 19.86 2.32 6.84
N PHE A 77 20.39 1.57 5.88
CA PHE A 77 19.75 0.32 5.45
C PHE A 77 20.10 -0.80 6.44
N GLY A 78 19.13 -1.65 6.76
CA GLY A 78 19.34 -2.83 7.57
C GLY A 78 18.32 -3.92 7.23
N ASN A 79 18.72 -5.16 7.43
CA ASN A 79 17.84 -6.32 7.39
C ASN A 79 17.04 -6.39 8.70
N ILE A 80 15.94 -5.64 8.77
CA ILE A 80 15.18 -5.42 9.97
C ILE A 80 13.71 -5.71 9.68
N GLY A 81 13.19 -6.74 10.34
CA GLY A 81 11.79 -7.10 10.31
C GLY A 81 11.46 -8.30 9.43
N GLU A 82 10.23 -8.75 9.58
CA GLU A 82 9.66 -9.90 8.89
C GLU A 82 8.25 -9.52 8.43
N MET A 83 7.83 -9.96 7.24
CA MET A 83 6.46 -9.75 6.75
C MET A 83 5.86 -11.03 6.19
N SER A 84 4.55 -11.07 6.13
CA SER A 84 3.81 -12.09 5.39
C SER A 84 2.85 -11.49 4.37
N ASN A 85 2.63 -12.26 3.30
CA ASN A 85 1.56 -12.07 2.34
C ASN A 85 0.79 -13.37 2.22
N LYS A 86 -0.48 -13.34 2.55
CA LYS A 86 -1.37 -14.52 2.51
C LYS A 86 -2.58 -14.18 1.67
N GLY A 87 -2.90 -15.02 0.71
CA GLY A 87 -3.95 -14.67 -0.22
C GLY A 87 -4.58 -15.83 -0.95
N PHE A 88 -5.71 -15.51 -1.58
CA PHE A 88 -6.44 -16.40 -2.46
C PHE A 88 -6.45 -15.82 -3.86
N GLU A 89 -6.25 -16.70 -4.83
CA GLU A 89 -6.43 -16.47 -6.25
C GLU A 89 -7.54 -17.38 -6.72
N PHE A 90 -8.55 -16.80 -7.35
CA PHE A 90 -9.67 -17.53 -7.88
C PHE A 90 -9.84 -17.18 -9.34
N GLU A 91 -9.85 -18.20 -10.19
CA GLU A 91 -10.07 -18.06 -11.61
C GLU A 91 -11.24 -18.94 -12.05
N ILE A 92 -12.14 -18.36 -12.83
CA ILE A 92 -13.16 -19.10 -13.56
C ILE A 92 -12.97 -18.81 -15.03
N PHE A 93 -12.90 -19.86 -15.84
CA PHE A 93 -13.09 -19.77 -17.27
C PHE A 93 -14.36 -20.53 -17.67
N SER A 94 -15.16 -19.92 -18.55
CA SER A 94 -16.40 -20.51 -19.07
C SER A 94 -16.48 -20.35 -20.58
N GLU A 95 -16.65 -21.45 -21.32
CA GLU A 95 -17.16 -21.47 -22.70
C GLU A 95 -18.69 -21.45 -22.65
N ASN A 96 -19.26 -20.25 -22.55
CA ASN A 96 -20.69 -20.05 -22.35
C ASN A 96 -21.51 -20.60 -23.53
N ILE A 97 -21.07 -20.32 -24.76
CA ILE A 97 -21.72 -20.76 -25.99
C ILE A 97 -20.65 -21.17 -27.00
N LYS A 98 -20.82 -22.32 -27.64
CA LYS A 98 -20.04 -22.75 -28.80
C LYS A 98 -20.95 -23.34 -29.86
N THR A 99 -21.00 -22.70 -31.01
CA THR A 99 -21.72 -23.16 -32.21
C THR A 99 -20.83 -22.99 -33.44
N LYS A 100 -21.31 -23.39 -34.62
CA LYS A 100 -20.54 -23.22 -35.87
C LYS A 100 -20.30 -21.75 -36.24
N THR A 101 -21.19 -20.85 -35.86
CA THR A 101 -21.18 -19.44 -36.29
C THR A 101 -20.95 -18.47 -35.15
N PHE A 102 -21.14 -18.88 -33.90
CA PHE A 102 -21.02 -18.05 -32.72
C PHE A 102 -20.28 -18.78 -31.59
N SER A 103 -19.32 -18.11 -30.95
CA SER A 103 -18.74 -18.55 -29.68
C SER A 103 -18.64 -17.40 -28.69
N TRP A 104 -18.92 -17.66 -27.42
CA TRP A 104 -18.73 -16.71 -26.33
C TRP A 104 -18.03 -17.38 -25.15
N ASN A 105 -16.91 -16.79 -24.75
CA ASN A 105 -16.15 -17.23 -23.60
C ASN A 105 -16.02 -16.08 -22.61
N SER A 106 -16.00 -16.42 -21.32
CA SER A 106 -15.74 -15.49 -20.22
C SER A 106 -14.59 -16.02 -19.36
N SER A 107 -13.73 -15.12 -18.90
CA SER A 107 -12.75 -15.40 -17.85
C SER A 107 -12.89 -14.36 -16.74
N LEU A 108 -13.01 -14.83 -15.50
CA LEU A 108 -13.02 -14.02 -14.29
C LEU A 108 -11.80 -14.41 -13.47
N ASN A 109 -10.97 -13.44 -13.10
CA ASN A 109 -9.95 -13.60 -12.07
C ASN A 109 -10.27 -12.70 -10.88
N LEU A 110 -10.08 -13.23 -9.67
CA LEU A 110 -10.24 -12.54 -8.41
C LEU A 110 -9.02 -12.81 -7.53
N PHE A 111 -8.50 -11.77 -6.90
CA PHE A 111 -7.34 -11.82 -6.04
C PHE A 111 -7.60 -11.07 -4.74
N LYS A 112 -7.28 -11.74 -3.62
CA LYS A 112 -7.27 -11.14 -2.29
C LYS A 112 -5.94 -11.44 -1.62
N ASN A 113 -5.24 -10.40 -1.17
CA ASN A 113 -3.99 -10.50 -0.42
C ASN A 113 -4.12 -9.77 0.90
N VAL A 114 -3.64 -10.39 1.97
CA VAL A 114 -3.45 -9.77 3.27
C VAL A 114 -1.96 -9.64 3.49
N ASN A 115 -1.47 -8.40 3.46
CA ASN A 115 -0.10 -8.07 3.84
C ASN A 115 -0.05 -7.76 5.34
N LYS A 116 1.00 -8.23 6.03
CA LYS A 116 1.20 -7.97 7.45
C LYS A 116 2.69 -7.91 7.79
N ILE A 117 3.10 -6.90 8.54
CA ILE A 117 4.39 -6.86 9.21
C ILE A 117 4.30 -7.79 10.42
N GLU A 118 5.02 -8.89 10.39
CA GLU A 118 4.94 -9.94 11.41
C GLU A 118 5.90 -9.69 12.56
N LYS A 119 7.07 -9.07 12.30
CA LYS A 119 7.99 -8.61 13.33
C LYS A 119 8.64 -7.30 12.93
N LEU A 120 8.69 -6.35 13.85
CA LEU A 120 9.43 -5.11 13.66
C LEU A 120 9.95 -4.59 15.01
N PRO A 121 11.27 -4.47 15.22
CA PRO A 121 11.82 -4.09 16.53
C PRO A 121 11.32 -2.75 17.07
N ALA A 122 11.04 -1.80 16.19
CA ALA A 122 10.47 -0.50 16.53
C ALA A 122 9.67 0.02 15.35
N SER A 123 8.49 0.60 15.63
CA SER A 123 7.72 1.31 14.63
C SER A 123 8.44 2.58 14.20
N PHE A 124 8.37 2.90 12.91
CA PHE A 124 8.89 4.16 12.39
C PHE A 124 8.08 4.62 11.19
N THR A 125 8.13 5.92 10.95
CA THR A 125 7.43 6.56 9.84
C THR A 125 8.29 6.61 8.59
N GLN A 126 7.63 6.60 7.43
CA GLN A 126 8.27 6.70 6.13
C GLN A 126 7.71 7.88 5.34
N TYR A 127 8.50 8.34 4.37
CA TYR A 127 8.25 9.51 3.52
C TYR A 127 8.21 10.84 4.28
N ASN A 128 8.19 11.94 3.51
CA ASN A 128 8.03 13.27 4.08
C ASN A 128 6.65 13.37 4.76
N ARG A 129 6.58 14.00 5.94
CA ARG A 129 5.37 14.25 6.76
C ARG A 129 4.81 13.05 7.53
N ASP A 130 5.54 11.94 7.56
CA ASP A 130 5.24 10.84 8.50
C ASP A 130 3.81 10.27 8.40
N TRP A 131 3.21 10.33 7.21
CA TRP A 131 1.83 9.90 6.94
C TRP A 131 1.74 8.40 6.66
N VAL A 132 2.88 7.73 6.49
CA VAL A 132 2.99 6.27 6.42
C VAL A 132 3.80 5.79 7.61
N ARG A 133 3.34 4.72 8.26
CA ARG A 133 4.04 4.09 9.38
C ARG A 133 4.17 2.59 9.16
N LEU A 134 5.38 2.10 9.42
CA LEU A 134 5.63 0.68 9.55
C LEU A 134 5.50 0.35 11.04
N GLU A 135 4.59 -0.57 11.34
CA GLU A 135 4.28 -1.00 12.69
C GLU A 135 4.01 -2.50 12.70
N GLU A 136 4.52 -3.20 13.70
CA GLU A 136 4.26 -4.62 13.87
C GLU A 136 2.75 -4.88 13.95
N SER A 137 2.32 -5.99 13.36
CA SER A 137 0.93 -6.42 13.24
C SER A 137 0.03 -5.65 12.27
N TYR A 138 0.51 -4.60 11.64
CA TYR A 138 -0.22 -3.86 10.61
C TYR A 138 0.30 -4.17 9.19
N PRO A 139 -0.51 -3.94 8.15
CA PRO A 139 -0.02 -3.97 6.78
C PRO A 139 1.13 -2.97 6.58
N MET A 140 2.06 -3.34 5.70
CA MET A 140 3.02 -2.38 5.18
C MET A 140 2.28 -1.27 4.43
N TYR A 141 2.78 -0.04 4.49
CA TYR A 141 2.11 1.14 3.92
C TYR A 141 0.77 1.53 4.58
N SER A 142 0.63 1.28 5.89
CA SER A 142 -0.47 1.82 6.70
C SER A 142 -0.38 3.34 6.89
N PHE A 143 -1.52 4.01 6.83
CA PHE A 143 -1.63 5.46 6.99
C PHE A 143 -1.65 5.86 8.48
N TRP A 144 -0.68 6.67 8.89
CA TRP A 144 -0.51 7.17 10.26
C TRP A 144 -0.95 8.62 10.36
N LEU A 145 -2.21 8.83 10.76
CA LEU A 145 -2.90 10.11 10.66
C LEU A 145 -3.74 10.37 11.91
N TYR A 146 -4.20 11.61 12.04
CA TYR A 146 -5.27 11.94 12.97
C TYR A 146 -6.60 11.45 12.40
N LYS A 147 -7.38 10.74 13.22
CA LYS A 147 -8.71 10.27 12.82
C LYS A 147 -9.73 11.36 13.09
N GLN A 148 -10.12 12.09 12.04
CA GLN A 148 -11.20 13.07 12.13
C GLN A 148 -12.55 12.34 12.30
N LEU A 149 -13.31 12.74 13.31
CA LEU A 149 -14.62 12.17 13.61
C LEU A 149 -15.74 12.91 12.87
N TYR A 150 -15.74 14.24 12.97
CA TYR A 150 -16.72 15.11 12.34
C TYR A 150 -16.22 16.57 12.33
N VAL A 151 -17.02 17.48 11.80
CA VAL A 151 -16.81 18.92 11.92
C VAL A 151 -17.87 19.47 12.85
N ASN A 152 -17.48 20.21 13.88
CA ASN A 152 -18.42 20.81 14.82
C ASN A 152 -19.27 21.86 14.07
N PRO A 153 -20.61 21.72 14.00
CA PRO A 153 -21.46 22.58 13.18
C PRO A 153 -21.58 24.02 13.68
N GLN A 154 -21.29 24.26 14.97
CA GLN A 154 -21.36 25.58 15.58
C GLN A 154 -20.07 26.38 15.37
N THR A 155 -18.92 25.69 15.41
CA THR A 155 -17.60 26.35 15.35
C THR A 155 -16.89 26.17 14.00
N GLY A 156 -17.32 25.21 13.18
CA GLY A 156 -16.63 24.84 11.93
C GLY A 156 -15.32 24.08 12.14
N ASN A 157 -14.95 23.76 13.38
CA ASN A 157 -13.70 23.09 13.68
C ASN A 157 -13.79 21.57 13.49
N ALA A 158 -12.77 20.97 12.88
CA ALA A 158 -12.62 19.53 12.84
C ALA A 158 -12.43 18.97 14.25
N VAL A 159 -13.18 17.92 14.58
CA VAL A 159 -13.07 17.17 15.84
C VAL A 159 -12.36 15.86 15.54
N TYR A 160 -11.30 15.57 16.30
CA TYR A 160 -10.47 14.39 16.14
C TYR A 160 -10.70 13.39 17.28
N ASP A 161 -10.40 12.13 17.00
CA ASP A 161 -10.40 11.04 17.97
C ASP A 161 -9.24 11.21 18.98
N ASP A 162 -9.59 11.32 20.25
CA ASP A 162 -8.70 11.51 21.41
C ASP A 162 -8.64 10.23 22.28
N SER A 163 -9.09 9.09 21.74
CA SER A 163 -9.19 7.84 22.53
C SER A 163 -7.85 7.27 23.00
N ARG A 164 -6.72 7.75 22.47
CA ARG A 164 -5.37 7.28 22.81
C ARG A 164 -4.79 7.93 24.06
N THR A 165 -4.91 9.25 24.22
CA THR A 165 -4.37 10.01 25.36
C THR A 165 -5.46 10.34 26.38
N GLN A 166 -6.70 10.59 25.91
CA GLN A 166 -7.87 10.96 26.69
C GLN A 166 -7.69 12.26 27.50
N ASP A 167 -6.84 13.18 27.04
CA ASP A 167 -6.50 14.42 27.75
C ASP A 167 -7.19 15.67 27.15
N ARG A 168 -7.98 15.49 26.09
CA ARG A 168 -8.69 16.53 25.31
C ARG A 168 -7.75 17.47 24.56
N ILE A 169 -6.49 17.10 24.39
CA ILE A 169 -5.47 17.88 23.69
C ILE A 169 -4.94 17.04 22.54
N ILE A 170 -5.28 17.44 21.31
CA ILE A 170 -4.78 16.74 20.14
C ILE A 170 -3.29 17.05 19.92
N THR A 171 -2.45 16.05 20.18
CA THR A 171 -0.99 16.07 20.02
C THR A 171 -0.52 14.98 19.07
N THR A 172 0.78 14.91 18.79
CA THR A 172 1.35 13.86 17.91
C THR A 172 1.07 12.43 18.37
N ASP A 173 0.72 12.23 19.64
CA ASP A 173 0.46 10.93 20.26
C ASP A 173 -0.94 10.38 19.96
N ASP A 174 -1.84 11.24 19.45
CA ASP A 174 -3.21 10.90 19.04
C ASP A 174 -3.31 10.36 17.62
N ARG A 175 -2.21 10.41 16.86
CA ARG A 175 -2.16 9.73 15.57
C ARG A 175 -2.39 8.24 15.76
N GLN A 176 -3.08 7.66 14.79
CA GLN A 176 -3.39 6.24 14.76
C GLN A 176 -3.33 5.73 13.33
N ILE A 177 -3.28 4.41 13.17
CA ILE A 177 -3.44 3.79 11.86
C ILE A 177 -4.91 3.88 11.46
N VAL A 178 -5.22 4.62 10.39
CA VAL A 178 -6.60 4.88 9.94
C VAL A 178 -7.02 4.07 8.72
N GLY A 179 -6.07 3.39 8.08
CA GLY A 179 -6.29 2.62 6.86
C GLY A 179 -4.98 2.21 6.23
N ASP A 180 -5.05 1.59 5.06
CA ASP A 180 -3.88 1.13 4.31
C ASP A 180 -4.16 1.03 2.81
N VAL A 181 -3.07 0.95 2.02
CA VAL A 181 -3.15 0.97 0.56
C VAL A 181 -3.67 -0.34 -0.04
N TRP A 182 -3.75 -1.44 0.73
CA TRP A 182 -3.99 -2.76 0.17
C TRP A 182 -5.49 -2.97 -0.10
N PRO A 183 -5.87 -3.32 -1.35
CA PRO A 183 -7.25 -3.63 -1.65
C PRO A 183 -7.70 -4.93 -0.98
N LYS A 184 -8.94 -4.94 -0.51
CA LYS A 184 -9.59 -6.13 0.06
C LYS A 184 -9.91 -7.17 -1.01
N LEU A 185 -10.13 -6.72 -2.26
CA LEU A 185 -10.37 -7.56 -3.43
C LEU A 185 -9.96 -6.81 -4.69
N THR A 186 -9.31 -7.50 -5.61
CA THR A 186 -9.05 -7.03 -6.97
C THR A 186 -9.44 -8.10 -7.97
N GLY A 187 -9.65 -7.73 -9.22
CA GLY A 187 -9.94 -8.72 -10.24
C GLY A 187 -10.20 -8.13 -11.61
N GLY A 188 -10.49 -9.02 -12.53
CA GLY A 188 -10.87 -8.66 -13.88
C GLY A 188 -11.82 -9.67 -14.51
N LEU A 189 -12.69 -9.16 -15.37
CA LEU A 189 -13.63 -9.94 -16.17
C LEU A 189 -13.37 -9.69 -17.65
N GLN A 190 -12.88 -10.72 -18.34
CA GLN A 190 -12.70 -10.73 -19.78
C GLN A 190 -13.87 -11.46 -20.45
N ASN A 191 -14.35 -10.92 -21.55
CA ASN A 191 -15.29 -11.61 -22.44
C ASN A 191 -14.80 -11.53 -23.87
N THR A 192 -14.95 -12.65 -24.59
CA THR A 192 -14.65 -12.72 -26.02
C THR A 192 -15.84 -13.34 -26.73
N LEU A 193 -16.45 -12.57 -27.63
CA LEU A 193 -17.55 -12.98 -28.48
C LEU A 193 -17.05 -13.05 -29.92
N ARG A 194 -17.27 -14.19 -30.59
CA ARG A 194 -16.99 -14.36 -32.01
C ARG A 194 -18.27 -14.67 -32.74
N TYR A 195 -18.51 -13.99 -33.86
CA TYR A 195 -19.66 -14.22 -34.74
C TYR A 195 -19.23 -14.13 -36.20
N LYS A 196 -19.34 -15.23 -36.95
CA LYS A 196 -19.09 -15.31 -38.41
C LYS A 196 -17.85 -14.54 -38.91
N GLY A 197 -16.72 -14.70 -38.22
CA GLY A 197 -15.44 -14.06 -38.59
C GLY A 197 -15.18 -12.71 -37.93
N PHE A 198 -16.13 -12.14 -37.20
CA PHE A 198 -15.93 -10.97 -36.34
C PHE A 198 -15.64 -11.40 -34.90
N GLU A 199 -14.75 -10.69 -34.23
CA GLU A 199 -14.46 -10.86 -32.80
C GLU A 199 -14.65 -9.52 -32.07
N LEU A 200 -15.35 -9.57 -30.95
CA LEU A 200 -15.41 -8.49 -29.96
C LEU A 200 -14.84 -9.03 -28.65
N SER A 201 -13.81 -8.37 -28.15
CA SER A 201 -13.23 -8.66 -26.84
C SER A 201 -13.26 -7.42 -25.96
N PHE A 202 -13.68 -7.58 -24.72
CA PHE A 202 -13.68 -6.51 -23.72
C PHE A 202 -13.23 -7.03 -22.36
N LEU A 203 -12.66 -6.13 -21.57
CA LEU A 203 -12.04 -6.43 -20.29
C LEU A 203 -12.38 -5.34 -19.29
N PHE A 204 -12.91 -5.75 -18.14
CA PHE A 204 -13.14 -4.90 -16.99
C PHE A 204 -12.13 -5.25 -15.90
N PHE A 205 -11.53 -4.25 -15.28
CA PHE A 205 -10.70 -4.40 -14.08
C PHE A 205 -11.33 -3.63 -12.92
N PHE A 206 -11.18 -4.14 -11.71
CA PHE A 206 -11.63 -3.44 -10.51
C PHE A 206 -10.70 -3.69 -9.31
N SER A 207 -10.73 -2.72 -8.39
CA SER A 207 -10.10 -2.76 -7.08
C SER A 207 -11.11 -2.28 -6.06
N TYR A 208 -11.28 -3.02 -4.98
CA TYR A 208 -12.30 -2.76 -3.96
C TYR A 208 -11.70 -2.76 -2.56
N GLY A 209 -12.07 -1.74 -1.78
CA GLY A 209 -11.78 -1.65 -0.36
C GLY A 209 -10.36 -1.20 0.00
N ASN A 210 -9.60 -0.68 -0.97
CA ASN A 210 -8.35 0.04 -0.71
C ASN A 210 -8.65 1.48 -0.25
N ASP A 211 -7.81 2.01 0.63
CA ASP A 211 -7.84 3.42 0.99
C ASP A 211 -6.88 4.22 0.11
N VAL A 212 -7.24 5.47 -0.19
CA VAL A 212 -6.43 6.37 -1.01
C VAL A 212 -6.16 7.65 -0.24
N PHE A 213 -4.88 7.92 0.03
CA PHE A 213 -4.49 9.19 0.60
C PHE A 213 -4.44 10.28 -0.48
N ASN A 214 -5.36 11.24 -0.38
CA ASN A 214 -5.44 12.35 -1.33
C ASN A 214 -4.63 13.56 -0.84
N MET A 215 -3.43 13.73 -1.38
CA MET A 215 -2.58 14.87 -1.04
C MET A 215 -3.19 16.23 -1.45
N ASN A 216 -3.90 16.31 -2.57
CA ASN A 216 -4.53 17.55 -2.98
C ASN A 216 -5.56 18.01 -1.94
N ARG A 217 -6.39 17.07 -1.47
CA ARG A 217 -7.35 17.31 -0.39
C ARG A 217 -6.64 17.72 0.90
N TYR A 218 -5.57 17.04 1.31
CA TYR A 218 -4.79 17.42 2.48
C TYR A 218 -4.31 18.90 2.44
N PHE A 219 -3.75 19.32 1.30
CA PHE A 219 -3.22 20.68 1.17
C PHE A 219 -4.32 21.74 1.07
N GLN A 220 -5.42 21.43 0.39
CA GLN A 220 -6.54 22.34 0.22
C GLN A 220 -7.34 22.45 1.53
N GLU A 221 -7.65 21.33 2.20
CA GLU A 221 -8.47 21.26 3.43
C GLU A 221 -7.78 21.69 4.71
N HIS A 222 -6.50 21.41 4.86
CA HIS A 222 -5.79 21.66 6.12
C HIS A 222 -4.75 22.78 6.00
N ALA A 223 -4.90 23.67 5.00
CA ALA A 223 -4.07 24.86 4.80
C ALA A 223 -2.55 24.58 4.92
N GLY A 224 -2.11 23.44 4.37
CA GLY A 224 -0.70 23.08 4.36
C GLY A 224 0.08 24.10 3.54
N ASN A 225 1.09 24.75 4.14
CA ASN A 225 1.85 25.85 3.56
C ASN A 225 2.63 25.47 2.28
N ARG A 226 1.92 25.34 1.16
CA ARG A 226 2.41 25.26 -0.22
C ARG A 226 1.43 25.97 -1.15
N GLY A 227 1.34 27.29 -1.04
CA GLY A 227 0.85 28.17 -2.11
C GLY A 227 -0.59 28.01 -2.60
N THR A 228 -1.42 27.13 -2.02
CA THR A 228 -2.82 26.93 -2.42
C THR A 228 -3.80 27.72 -1.56
N GLN A 229 -3.52 29.01 -1.33
CA GLN A 229 -4.45 29.92 -0.66
C GLN A 229 -5.72 30.25 -1.49
N TRP A 230 -5.93 29.58 -2.63
CA TRP A 230 -6.96 29.95 -3.62
C TRP A 230 -7.96 28.84 -3.95
N SER A 231 -7.97 27.71 -3.23
CA SER A 231 -8.91 26.62 -3.53
C SER A 231 -9.47 26.01 -2.25
N LEU A 232 -10.72 26.38 -1.94
CA LEU A 232 -11.55 25.70 -0.97
C LEU A 232 -12.33 24.61 -1.70
N LEU A 233 -12.25 23.36 -1.26
CA LEU A 233 -13.04 22.27 -1.82
C LEU A 233 -14.50 22.40 -1.37
N ALA A 234 -15.45 22.03 -2.24
CA ALA A 234 -16.87 22.01 -1.89
C ALA A 234 -17.17 21.12 -0.67
N SER A 235 -16.36 20.08 -0.44
CA SER A 235 -16.42 19.23 0.77
C SER A 235 -16.15 19.97 2.08
N MET A 236 -15.54 21.16 2.05
CA MET A 236 -15.43 22.03 3.22
C MET A 236 -16.71 22.86 3.47
N LEU A 237 -17.56 22.97 2.44
CA LEU A 237 -18.83 23.70 2.48
C LEU A 237 -20.01 22.76 2.73
N ASP A 238 -19.84 21.45 2.51
CA ASP A 238 -20.76 20.40 2.94
C ASP A 238 -20.67 20.26 4.47
N ARG A 239 -21.52 21.06 5.12
CA ARG A 239 -21.77 21.16 6.57
C ARG A 239 -22.67 20.05 7.08
#